data_AF-A0A5S3R3R9-F1
#
_entry.id   AF-A0A5S3R3R9-F1
#
_cell.length_a   1.000
_cell.length_b   1.000
_cell.length_c   1.000
_cell.angle_alpha   90.00
_cell.angle_beta   90.00
_cell.angle_gamma   90.00
#
_symmetry.space_group_name_H-M   'P 1'
#
loop_
_entity.id
_entity.type
_entity.pdbx_description
1 polymer ?
#
loop_
_entity_poly.entity_id
_entity_poly.type
_entity_poly.pdbx_seq_one_letter_code
_entity_poly.pdbx_strand_id
1 'polypeptide(L)'
;MNEFFVAIGWAIIVSKFVALIALLFFSKQGVKEMLTGFPSKDWREQVEHSLFIVTAVSFGFHFLGRFISDAILSASIDPAAKRQLYYLFFALYEVIYVALIVKLHMMRDCVFARYSRFVCFLSAAMATLLMARYVDRVILEADLLRNVFKYCVAGINVATLLVIGAYPAFRVFNLVPSKRWV
;
A
#
# COMPACT_ATOMS: atom_id res chain seq x y z
N MET A 1 -11.37 13.16 15.53
CA MET A 1 -10.26 13.02 14.55
C MET A 1 -10.34 14.21 13.61
N ASN A 2 -9.24 14.94 13.36
CA ASN A 2 -9.28 16.12 12.49
C ASN A 2 -9.75 15.71 11.08
N GLU A 3 -10.78 16.35 10.55
CA GLU A 3 -11.40 16.04 9.25
C GLU A 3 -10.36 15.94 8.12
N PHE A 4 -9.30 16.73 8.21
CA PHE A 4 -8.16 16.69 7.29
C PHE A 4 -7.52 15.29 7.17
N PHE A 5 -7.27 14.60 8.29
CA PHE A 5 -6.66 13.25 8.25
C PHE A 5 -7.64 12.20 7.73
N VAL A 6 -8.93 12.38 7.98
CA VAL A 6 -10.00 11.52 7.46
C VAL A 6 -10.02 11.61 5.93
N ALA A 7 -9.97 12.84 5.41
CA ALA A 7 -9.94 13.14 3.98
C ALA A 7 -8.68 12.60 3.30
N ILE A 8 -7.50 12.76 3.90
CA ILE A 8 -6.25 12.16 3.39
C ILE A 8 -6.36 10.65 3.28
N GLY A 9 -6.89 9.98 4.31
CA GLY A 9 -7.06 8.53 4.28
C GLY A 9 -7.95 8.07 3.12
N TRP A 10 -9.05 8.79 2.84
CA TRP A 10 -9.91 8.51 1.70
C TRP A 10 -9.24 8.82 0.36
N ALA A 11 -8.50 9.94 0.28
CA ALA A 11 -7.74 10.29 -0.91
C ALA A 11 -6.75 9.19 -1.28
N ILE A 12 -6.03 8.60 -0.31
CA ILE A 12 -5.09 7.49 -0.56
C ILE A 12 -5.82 6.27 -1.13
N ILE A 13 -6.97 5.90 -0.58
CA ILE A 13 -7.79 4.77 -1.06
C ILE A 13 -8.24 5.02 -2.50
N VAL A 14 -8.82 6.19 -2.76
CA VAL A 14 -9.31 6.58 -4.09
C VAL A 14 -8.17 6.61 -5.11
N SER A 15 -7.01 7.18 -4.77
CA SER A 15 -5.87 7.23 -5.68
C SER A 15 -5.33 5.83 -6.02
N LYS A 16 -5.29 4.90 -5.06
CA LYS A 16 -4.91 3.50 -5.34
C LYS A 16 -5.94 2.80 -6.23
N PHE A 17 -7.22 3.06 -6.00
CA PHE A 17 -8.29 2.52 -6.86
C PHE A 17 -8.16 3.05 -8.30
N VAL A 18 -7.95 4.35 -8.47
CA VAL A 18 -7.71 4.96 -9.79
C VAL A 18 -6.46 4.37 -10.45
N ALA A 19 -5.37 4.18 -9.71
CA ALA A 19 -4.16 3.53 -10.22
C ALA A 19 -4.42 2.09 -10.69
N LEU A 20 -5.25 1.34 -9.96
CA LEU A 20 -5.65 -0.02 -10.34
C LEU A 20 -6.44 -0.03 -11.65
N ILE A 21 -7.42 0.87 -11.77
CA ILE A 21 -8.21 1.02 -13.01
C ILE A 21 -7.31 1.43 -14.17
N ALA A 22 -6.42 2.41 -13.97
CA ALA A 22 -5.49 2.84 -15.00
C ALA A 22 -4.55 1.70 -15.45
N LEU A 23 -4.07 0.87 -14.53
CA LEU A 23 -3.28 -0.32 -14.86
C LEU A 23 -4.06 -1.31 -15.74
N LEU A 24 -5.34 -1.54 -15.44
CA LEU A 24 -6.19 -2.44 -16.23
C LEU A 24 -6.50 -1.92 -17.64
N PHE A 25 -6.60 -0.59 -17.82
CA PHE A 25 -6.88 0.01 -19.13
C PHE A 25 -5.62 0.24 -19.97
N PHE A 26 -4.48 0.55 -19.35
CA PHE A 26 -3.25 0.87 -20.07
C PHE A 26 -2.25 -0.28 -20.15
N SER A 27 -2.57 -1.44 -19.56
CA SER A 27 -1.76 -2.65 -19.70
C SER A 27 -1.67 -3.08 -21.17
N LYS A 28 -0.57 -3.74 -21.52
CA LYS A 28 -0.39 -4.35 -22.84
C LYS A 28 -1.33 -5.54 -23.02
N GLN A 29 -1.52 -6.33 -21.96
CA GLN A 29 -2.49 -7.41 -21.96
C GLN A 29 -3.90 -6.89 -21.64
N GLY A 30 -4.93 -7.60 -22.12
CA GLY A 30 -6.32 -7.29 -21.82
C GLY A 30 -6.67 -7.49 -20.35
N VAL A 31 -7.82 -6.94 -19.94
CA VAL A 31 -8.30 -6.97 -18.55
C VAL A 31 -8.42 -8.41 -18.02
N LYS A 32 -8.94 -9.34 -18.85
CA LYS A 32 -9.11 -10.75 -18.47
C LYS A 32 -7.75 -11.40 -18.19
N GLU A 33 -6.78 -11.17 -19.07
CA GLU A 33 -5.42 -11.69 -18.96
C GLU A 33 -4.72 -11.09 -17.72
N MET A 34 -4.92 -9.79 -17.44
CA MET A 34 -4.39 -9.13 -16.24
C MET A 34 -5.00 -9.67 -14.94
N LEU A 35 -6.28 -10.04 -14.93
CA LEU A 35 -6.96 -10.56 -13.74
C LEU A 35 -6.68 -12.05 -13.48
N THR A 36 -6.68 -12.89 -14.52
CA THR A 36 -6.63 -14.35 -14.36
C THR A 36 -5.52 -15.05 -15.13
N GLY A 37 -4.91 -14.41 -16.14
CA GLY A 37 -3.87 -15.00 -17.01
C GLY A 37 -2.45 -15.05 -16.41
N PHE A 38 -1.44 -15.13 -17.27
CA PHE A 38 -0.02 -15.07 -16.87
C PHE A 38 0.71 -14.13 -17.83
N PRO A 39 1.72 -13.37 -17.38
CA PRO A 39 2.53 -12.58 -18.29
C PRO A 39 3.32 -13.50 -19.22
N SER A 40 3.52 -13.09 -20.48
CA SER A 40 4.48 -13.76 -21.37
C SER A 40 5.93 -13.43 -20.95
N LYS A 41 6.93 -13.84 -21.75
CA LYS A 41 8.33 -13.43 -21.54
C LYS A 41 8.59 -11.95 -21.83
N ASP A 42 7.60 -11.21 -22.33
CA ASP A 42 7.70 -9.78 -22.57
C ASP A 42 7.89 -9.01 -21.25
N TRP A 43 8.95 -8.20 -21.21
CA TRP A 43 9.34 -7.46 -20.00
C TRP A 43 8.27 -6.49 -19.50
N ARG A 44 7.51 -5.86 -20.42
CA ARG A 44 6.47 -4.90 -20.03
C ARG A 44 5.31 -5.62 -19.36
N GLU A 45 4.88 -6.75 -19.91
CA GLU A 45 3.81 -7.57 -19.32
C GLU A 45 4.20 -8.06 -17.93
N GLN A 46 5.44 -8.56 -17.80
CA GLN A 46 6.03 -8.99 -16.53
C GLN A 46 5.96 -7.89 -15.46
N VAL A 47 6.35 -6.66 -15.80
CA VAL A 47 6.30 -5.51 -14.89
C VAL A 47 4.87 -5.07 -14.59
N GLU A 48 3.98 -5.03 -15.58
CA GLU A 48 2.58 -4.63 -15.41
C GLU A 48 1.82 -5.59 -14.48
N HIS A 49 2.03 -6.91 -14.58
CA HIS A 49 1.48 -7.88 -13.63
C HIS A 49 2.00 -7.66 -12.21
N SER A 50 3.30 -7.40 -12.05
CA SER A 50 3.89 -7.09 -10.75
C SER A 50 3.27 -5.84 -10.11
N LEU A 51 3.11 -4.77 -10.89
CA LEU A 51 2.47 -3.53 -10.44
C LEU A 51 0.99 -3.72 -10.12
N PHE A 52 0.29 -4.53 -10.91
CA PHE A 52 -1.11 -4.88 -10.67
C PHE A 52 -1.27 -5.60 -9.33
N ILE A 53 -0.46 -6.63 -9.05
CA ILE A 53 -0.48 -7.35 -7.78
C ILE A 53 -0.28 -6.39 -6.61
N VAL A 54 0.79 -5.58 -6.64
CA VAL A 54 1.07 -4.65 -5.54
C VAL A 54 -0.04 -3.63 -5.37
N THR A 55 -0.57 -3.07 -6.46
CA THR A 55 -1.64 -2.06 -6.38
C THR A 55 -2.94 -2.65 -5.85
N ALA A 56 -3.34 -3.83 -6.33
CA ALA A 56 -4.55 -4.52 -5.89
C ALA A 56 -4.49 -4.88 -4.40
N VAL A 57 -3.37 -5.48 -3.97
CA VAL A 57 -3.17 -5.85 -2.56
C VAL A 57 -3.06 -4.58 -1.70
N SER A 58 -2.34 -3.55 -2.14
CA SER A 58 -2.22 -2.26 -1.46
C SER A 58 -3.55 -1.56 -1.26
N PHE A 59 -4.44 -1.65 -2.25
CA PHE A 59 -5.78 -1.10 -2.18
C PHE A 59 -6.62 -1.87 -1.16
N GLY A 60 -6.69 -3.20 -1.31
CA GLY A 60 -7.46 -4.07 -0.42
C GLY A 60 -7.03 -3.95 1.04
N PHE A 61 -5.72 -3.96 1.31
CA PHE A 61 -5.21 -3.84 2.67
C PHE A 61 -5.37 -2.44 3.26
N HIS A 62 -5.24 -1.37 2.47
CA HIS A 62 -5.47 -0.04 3.01
C HIS A 62 -6.97 0.20 3.30
N PHE A 63 -7.85 -0.33 2.45
CA PHE A 63 -9.29 -0.29 2.68
C PHE A 63 -9.66 -1.08 3.94
N LEU A 64 -9.30 -2.37 4.00
CA LEU A 64 -9.60 -3.23 5.14
C LEU A 64 -8.95 -2.73 6.44
N GLY A 65 -7.69 -2.29 6.36
CA GLY A 65 -6.97 -1.73 7.50
C GLY A 65 -7.66 -0.49 8.08
N ARG A 66 -8.31 0.33 7.25
CA ARG A 66 -9.13 1.45 7.74
C ARG A 66 -10.33 0.97 8.55
N PHE A 67 -11.11 0.02 8.04
CA PHE A 67 -12.27 -0.53 8.78
C PHE A 67 -11.85 -1.17 10.11
N ILE A 68 -10.75 -1.92 10.10
CA ILE A 68 -10.23 -2.55 11.32
C ILE A 68 -9.74 -1.50 12.32
N SER A 69 -9.04 -0.46 11.83
CA SER A 69 -8.59 0.66 12.66
C SER A 69 -9.78 1.34 13.35
N ASP A 70 -10.80 1.68 12.57
CA ASP A 70 -12.02 2.32 13.09
C ASP A 70 -12.71 1.41 14.12
N ALA A 71 -12.83 0.10 13.85
CA ALA A 71 -13.42 -0.87 14.77
C ALA A 71 -12.65 -1.00 16.09
N ILE A 72 -11.31 -1.08 16.05
CA ILE A 72 -10.46 -1.13 17.25
C ILE A 72 -10.60 0.17 18.05
N LEU A 73 -10.61 1.31 17.36
CA LEU A 73 -10.70 2.62 18.01
C LEU A 73 -12.07 2.87 18.64
N SER A 74 -13.15 2.40 18.02
CA SER A 74 -14.52 2.53 18.54
C SER A 74 -14.88 1.50 19.60
N ALA A 75 -14.13 0.40 19.73
CA ALA A 75 -14.41 -0.64 20.71
C ALA A 75 -14.38 -0.09 22.16
N SER A 76 -15.37 -0.46 22.96
CA SER A 76 -15.50 -0.11 24.38
C SER A 76 -14.62 -1.00 25.27
N ILE A 77 -13.33 -1.08 24.93
CA ILE A 77 -12.30 -1.80 25.69
C ILE A 77 -11.36 -0.83 26.39
N ASP A 78 -10.66 -1.33 27.41
CA ASP A 78 -9.66 -0.57 28.15
C ASP A 78 -8.63 0.12 27.22
N PRO A 79 -8.26 1.39 27.45
CA PRO A 79 -7.31 2.11 26.60
C PRO A 79 -5.91 1.50 26.50
N ALA A 80 -5.42 0.78 27.51
CA ALA A 80 -4.15 0.06 27.43
C ALA A 80 -4.29 -1.17 26.53
N ALA A 81 -5.35 -1.97 26.72
CA ALA A 81 -5.66 -3.10 25.85
C ALA A 81 -5.85 -2.67 24.38
N LYS A 82 -6.51 -1.53 24.14
CA LYS A 82 -6.69 -0.93 22.81
C LYS A 82 -5.36 -0.61 22.14
N ARG A 83 -4.41 -0.01 22.87
CA ARG A 83 -3.07 0.32 22.35
C ARG A 83 -2.27 -0.93 22.00
N GLN A 84 -2.30 -1.93 22.87
CA GLN A 84 -1.65 -3.23 22.63
C GLN A 84 -2.18 -3.88 21.36
N LEU A 85 -3.51 -4.01 21.28
CA LEU A 85 -4.19 -4.60 20.13
C LEU A 85 -3.84 -3.83 18.86
N TYR A 86 -3.94 -2.51 18.87
CA TYR A 86 -3.70 -1.69 17.68
C TYR A 86 -2.29 -1.90 17.12
N TYR A 87 -1.24 -1.67 17.92
CA TYR A 87 0.13 -1.69 17.40
C TYR A 87 0.58 -3.10 17.02
N LEU A 88 0.26 -4.11 17.83
CA LEU A 88 0.62 -5.49 17.54
C LEU A 88 -0.13 -6.04 16.32
N PHE A 89 -1.44 -5.79 16.24
CA PHE A 89 -2.26 -6.22 15.11
C PHE A 89 -1.74 -5.61 13.81
N PHE A 90 -1.54 -4.29 13.76
CA PHE A 90 -1.09 -3.64 12.53
C PHE A 90 0.35 -4.01 12.15
N ALA A 91 1.23 -4.32 13.11
CA ALA A 91 2.56 -4.82 12.80
C ALA A 91 2.49 -6.18 12.08
N LEU A 92 1.67 -7.11 12.58
CA LEU A 92 1.44 -8.40 11.94
C LEU A 92 0.68 -8.25 10.60
N TYR A 93 -0.23 -7.29 10.52
CA TYR A 93 -0.97 -6.94 9.32
C TYR A 93 -0.05 -6.57 8.15
N GLU A 94 0.97 -5.75 8.41
CA GLU A 94 2.00 -5.40 7.42
C GLU A 94 2.85 -6.61 6.99
N VAL A 95 3.15 -7.53 7.91
CA VAL A 95 3.88 -8.78 7.56
C VAL A 95 3.03 -9.66 6.63
N ILE A 96 1.74 -9.83 6.94
CA ILE A 96 0.80 -10.58 6.10
C ILE A 96 0.66 -9.92 4.72
N TYR A 97 0.59 -8.58 4.69
CA TYR A 97 0.54 -7.80 3.46
C TYR A 97 1.75 -8.10 2.54
N VAL A 98 2.97 -8.04 3.06
CA VAL A 98 4.19 -8.35 2.29
C VAL A 98 4.20 -9.82 1.85
N ALA A 99 3.86 -10.74 2.75
CA ALA A 99 3.82 -12.16 2.45
C ALA A 99 2.83 -12.48 1.32
N LEU A 100 1.67 -11.84 1.32
CA LEU A 100 0.67 -11.99 0.27
C LEU A 100 1.18 -11.47 -1.08
N ILE A 101 1.83 -10.30 -1.11
CA ILE A 101 2.45 -9.76 -2.33
C ILE A 101 3.45 -10.77 -2.90
N VAL A 102 4.37 -11.26 -2.08
CA VAL A 102 5.40 -12.22 -2.51
C VAL A 102 4.75 -13.51 -3.04
N LYS A 103 3.79 -14.07 -2.30
CA LYS A 103 3.08 -15.28 -2.70
C LYS A 103 2.35 -15.11 -4.03
N LEU A 104 1.68 -13.98 -4.24
CA LEU A 104 0.99 -13.71 -5.50
C LEU A 104 1.96 -13.55 -6.67
N HIS A 105 3.15 -12.95 -6.47
CA HIS A 105 4.17 -12.90 -7.51
C HIS A 105 4.67 -14.30 -7.89
N MET A 106 4.89 -15.17 -6.90
CA MET A 106 5.28 -16.56 -7.14
C MET A 106 4.18 -17.33 -7.87
N MET A 107 2.91 -17.14 -7.48
CA MET A 107 1.78 -17.79 -8.13
C MET A 107 1.55 -17.30 -9.57
N ARG A 108 1.84 -16.03 -9.85
CA ARG A 108 1.68 -15.41 -11.17
C ARG A 108 2.88 -15.63 -12.09
N ASP A 109 3.97 -16.19 -11.57
CA ASP A 109 5.25 -16.34 -12.26
C ASP A 109 5.71 -15.05 -12.96
N CYS A 110 5.60 -13.92 -12.24
CA CYS A 110 5.99 -12.62 -12.76
C CYS A 110 7.24 -12.08 -12.06
N VAL A 111 8.03 -11.27 -12.77
CA VAL A 111 9.20 -10.61 -12.18
C VAL A 111 8.81 -9.74 -10.99
N PHE A 112 9.68 -9.67 -9.99
CA PHE A 112 9.47 -8.75 -8.87
C PHE A 112 10.00 -7.35 -9.23
N ALA A 113 9.12 -6.52 -9.80
CA ALA A 113 9.50 -5.20 -10.29
C ALA A 113 10.10 -4.33 -9.19
N ARG A 114 10.96 -3.38 -9.59
CA ARG A 114 11.69 -2.49 -8.65
C ARG A 114 10.72 -1.71 -7.74
N TYR A 115 9.66 -1.16 -8.32
CA TYR A 115 8.64 -0.42 -7.58
C TYR A 115 7.89 -1.31 -6.58
N SER A 116 7.57 -2.53 -6.98
CA SER A 116 6.94 -3.54 -6.10
C SER A 116 7.83 -3.87 -4.89
N ARG A 117 9.14 -4.02 -5.11
CA ARG A 117 10.12 -4.21 -4.03
C ARG A 117 10.18 -3.02 -3.08
N PHE A 118 10.17 -1.78 -3.60
CA PHE A 118 10.13 -0.58 -2.76
C PHE A 118 8.90 -0.54 -1.85
N VAL A 119 7.71 -0.90 -2.36
CA VAL A 119 6.51 -0.96 -1.55
C VAL A 119 6.65 -1.98 -0.42
N CYS A 120 7.25 -3.16 -0.68
CA CYS A 120 7.51 -4.14 0.38
C CYS A 120 8.51 -3.64 1.43
N PHE A 121 9.57 -2.92 1.02
CA PHE A 121 10.50 -2.31 1.98
C PHE A 121 9.84 -1.21 2.83
N LEU A 122 8.97 -0.40 2.23
CA LEU A 122 8.19 0.62 2.93
C LEU A 122 7.23 -0.01 3.96
N SER A 123 6.60 -1.13 3.60
CA SER A 123 5.75 -1.89 4.53
C SER A 123 6.54 -2.56 5.65
N ALA A 124 7.70 -3.14 5.35
CA ALA A 124 8.59 -3.66 6.40
C ALA A 124 9.01 -2.56 7.38
N ALA A 125 9.33 -1.36 6.89
CA ALA A 125 9.61 -0.19 7.73
C ALA A 125 8.39 0.23 8.56
N MET A 126 7.17 0.15 8.01
CA MET A 126 5.93 0.39 8.76
C MET A 126 5.76 -0.60 9.90
N ALA A 127 5.97 -1.90 9.64
CA ALA A 127 5.90 -2.96 10.66
C ALA A 127 6.90 -2.71 11.80
N THR A 128 8.15 -2.37 11.46
CA THR A 128 9.18 -2.01 12.45
C THR A 128 8.76 -0.79 13.28
N LEU A 129 8.20 0.23 12.63
CA LEU A 129 7.75 1.45 13.30
C LEU A 129 6.57 1.19 14.25
N LEU A 130 5.63 0.31 13.87
CA LEU A 130 4.52 -0.13 14.72
C LEU A 130 5.02 -0.93 15.93
N MET A 131 5.99 -1.83 15.74
CA MET A 131 6.61 -2.56 16.84
C MET A 131 7.41 -1.63 17.78
N ALA A 132 8.14 -0.65 17.24
CA ALA A 132 8.83 0.34 18.05
C ALA A 132 7.84 1.15 18.91
N ARG A 133 6.67 1.50 18.37
CA ARG A 133 5.61 2.14 19.16
C ARG A 133 4.92 1.22 20.15
N TYR A 134 4.78 -0.06 19.82
CA TYR A 134 4.33 -1.05 20.79
C TYR A 134 5.26 -1.06 22.01
N VAL A 135 6.58 -1.16 21.79
CA VAL A 135 7.57 -1.13 22.88
C VAL A 135 7.50 0.18 23.68
N ASP A 136 7.52 1.33 23.00
CA ASP A 136 7.47 2.66 23.65
C ASP A 136 6.19 2.85 24.49
N ARG A 137 5.00 2.50 23.95
CA ARG A 137 3.71 2.76 24.60
C ARG A 137 3.23 1.67 25.56
N VAL A 138 3.65 0.43 25.35
CA VAL A 138 3.14 -0.73 26.11
C VAL A 138 4.16 -1.26 27.09
N ILE A 139 5.42 -1.38 26.69
CA ILE A 139 6.46 -2.02 27.52
C ILE A 139 7.15 -0.98 28.40
N LEU A 140 7.52 0.16 27.82
CA LEU A 140 8.18 1.26 28.54
C LEU A 140 7.20 2.26 29.15
N GLU A 141 5.92 2.17 28.77
CA GLU A 141 4.85 3.10 29.18
C GLU A 141 5.16 4.59 28.94
N ALA A 142 6.09 4.87 28.03
CA ALA A 142 6.54 6.21 27.66
C ALA A 142 5.76 6.75 26.45
N ASP A 143 6.05 7.96 25.96
CA ASP A 143 5.48 8.48 24.70
C ASP A 143 6.55 9.21 23.86
N LEU A 144 7.79 8.70 23.89
CA LEU A 144 8.94 9.39 23.33
C LEU A 144 8.88 9.45 21.79
N LEU A 145 8.31 8.41 21.17
CA LEU A 145 8.30 8.28 19.72
C LEU A 145 7.07 8.87 19.04
N ARG A 146 6.23 9.63 19.74
CA ARG A 146 4.92 10.09 19.22
C ARG A 146 5.03 10.83 17.89
N ASN A 147 5.89 11.85 17.85
CA ASN A 147 6.03 12.71 16.67
C ASN A 147 6.72 11.96 15.53
N VAL A 148 7.78 11.22 15.84
CA VAL A 148 8.51 10.38 14.88
C VAL A 148 7.55 9.38 14.22
N PHE A 149 6.75 8.67 15.03
CA PHE A 149 5.74 7.75 14.53
C PHE A 149 4.76 8.43 13.59
N LYS A 150 4.15 9.54 14.01
CA LYS A 150 3.15 10.25 13.21
C LYS A 150 3.69 10.67 11.84
N TYR A 151 4.88 11.27 11.80
CA TYR A 151 5.46 11.75 10.55
C TYR A 151 5.96 10.61 9.66
N CYS A 152 6.59 9.58 10.24
CA CYS A 152 7.05 8.42 9.46
C CYS A 152 5.89 7.61 8.88
N VAL A 153 4.80 7.39 9.64
CA VAL A 153 3.59 6.72 9.13
C VAL A 153 3.01 7.50 7.94
N ALA A 154 2.88 8.82 8.06
CA ALA A 154 2.40 9.66 6.97
C ALA A 154 3.33 9.60 5.75
N GLY A 155 4.65 9.71 5.97
CA GLY A 155 5.67 9.65 4.93
C GLY A 155 5.66 8.32 4.18
N ILE A 156 5.57 7.19 4.89
CA ILE A 156 5.52 5.85 4.28
C ILE A 156 4.26 5.69 3.41
N ASN A 157 3.11 6.14 3.91
CA ASN A 157 1.86 6.07 3.14
C ASN A 157 1.91 6.92 1.87
N VAL A 158 2.43 8.15 1.95
CA VAL A 158 2.62 9.03 0.79
C VAL A 158 3.62 8.44 -0.18
N ALA A 159 4.77 7.94 0.29
CA ALA A 159 5.78 7.31 -0.56
C ALA A 159 5.22 6.08 -1.29
N THR A 160 4.46 5.24 -0.59
CA THR A 160 3.77 4.09 -1.19
C THR A 160 2.81 4.53 -2.29
N LEU A 161 2.03 5.59 -2.03
CA LEU A 161 1.11 6.13 -3.00
C LEU A 161 1.83 6.66 -4.25
N LEU A 162 2.92 7.40 -4.08
CA LEU A 162 3.72 7.91 -5.19
C LEU A 162 4.30 6.79 -6.05
N VAL A 163 4.80 5.72 -5.42
CA VAL A 163 5.34 4.55 -6.12
C VAL A 163 4.27 3.85 -6.94
N ILE A 164 3.07 3.64 -6.38
CA ILE A 164 1.93 3.03 -7.07
C ILE A 164 1.43 3.92 -8.20
N GLY A 165 1.34 5.23 -7.96
CA GLY A 165 0.82 6.20 -8.92
C GLY A 165 1.77 6.53 -10.08
N ALA A 166 3.08 6.31 -9.91
CA ALA A 166 4.10 6.70 -10.88
C ALA A 166 3.88 6.07 -12.27
N TYR A 167 3.57 4.77 -12.33
CA TYR A 167 3.36 4.06 -13.59
C TYR A 167 2.12 4.56 -14.36
N PRO A 168 0.89 4.53 -13.79
CA PRO A 168 -0.28 5.01 -14.51
C PRO A 168 -0.17 6.50 -14.87
N ALA A 169 0.43 7.33 -14.01
CA ALA A 169 0.70 8.74 -14.34
C ALA A 169 1.60 8.86 -15.58
N PHE A 170 2.71 8.11 -15.62
CA PHE A 170 3.60 8.09 -16.79
C PHE A 170 2.88 7.66 -18.07
N ARG A 171 1.99 6.66 -18.00
CA ARG A 171 1.20 6.21 -19.15
C ARG A 171 0.24 7.29 -19.64
N VAL A 172 -0.46 7.98 -18.73
CA VAL A 172 -1.36 9.08 -19.06
C VAL A 172 -0.59 10.24 -19.70
N PHE A 173 0.57 10.63 -19.15
CA PHE A 173 1.39 11.71 -19.73
C PHE A 173 1.86 11.41 -21.15
N ASN A 174 2.14 10.16 -21.49
CA ASN A 174 2.54 9.77 -22.86
C ASN A 174 1.37 9.78 -23.85
N LEU A 175 0.12 9.80 -23.39
CA LEU A 175 -1.07 9.91 -24.25
C LEU A 175 -1.44 11.37 -24.54
N VAL A 176 -0.91 12.33 -23.77
CA VAL A 176 -1.13 13.75 -24.03
C VAL A 176 -0.32 14.15 -25.27
N PRO A 177 -0.95 14.65 -26.35
CA PRO A 177 -0.23 15.09 -27.54
C PRO A 177 0.74 16.21 -27.15
N SER A 178 2.04 15.98 -27.33
CA SER A 178 3.05 17.04 -27.19
C SER A 178 3.16 17.85 -28.48
N LYS A 179 3.68 19.08 -28.43
CA LYS A 179 3.95 19.92 -29.62
C LYS A 179 4.86 19.28 -30.69
N ARG A 180 5.39 18.08 -30.46
CA ARG A 180 6.11 17.26 -31.46
C ARG A 180 5.19 16.55 -32.46
N TRP A 181 3.87 16.61 -32.25
CA TRP A 181 2.86 16.08 -33.18
C TRP A 181 2.35 17.12 -34.20
N VAL A 182 2.92 18.33 -34.18
CA VAL A 182 2.70 19.40 -35.16
C VAL A 182 4.02 19.71 -35.84
#